data_AF-A0A970IR89-F1
#
_entry.id   AF-A0A970IR89-F1
#
_cell.length_a   1.000
_cell.length_b   1.000
_cell.length_c   1.000
_cell.angle_alpha   90.00
_cell.angle_beta   90.00
_cell.angle_gamma   90.00
#
_symmetry.space_group_name_H-M   'P 1'
#
loop_
_entity.id
_entity.type
_entity.pdbx_description
1 polymer ?
#
loop_
_entity_poly.entity_id
_entity_poly.type
_entity_poly.pdbx_seq_one_letter_code
_entity_poly.pdbx_strand_id
1 'polypeptide(L)'
;MQLVINQVTEAPQKIQEAELKVLEQTGVIAEAKKIMNSISKTTYCDVASEVDENGKKVYTNAEAREYRTVQRLELNEEYQQQEKTLSEAEYKKSQEEIGLQCIKDEYSSNRYKIRLQCASKIEKASENFLAGMQILAGLDKLISQLSNPSPGTQVTQEMPPDCPW
;
A
#
# COMPACT_ATOMS: atom_id res chain seq x y z
N MET A 1 12.82 -11.28 -11.24
CA MET A 1 12.94 -9.82 -11.01
C MET A 1 12.04 -9.02 -11.93
N GLN A 2 12.01 -9.33 -13.22
CA GLN A 2 11.07 -8.72 -14.17
C GLN A 2 9.61 -8.79 -13.69
N LEU A 3 9.20 -9.95 -13.14
CA LEU A 3 7.86 -10.12 -12.56
C LEU A 3 7.54 -9.08 -11.47
N VAL A 4 8.46 -8.87 -10.52
CA VAL A 4 8.29 -7.91 -9.40
C VAL A 4 8.24 -6.47 -9.92
N ILE A 5 9.05 -6.15 -10.94
CA ILE A 5 9.02 -4.84 -11.59
C ILE A 5 7.66 -4.62 -12.27
N ASN A 6 7.17 -5.58 -13.04
CA ASN A 6 5.86 -5.49 -13.68
C ASN A 6 4.74 -5.32 -12.65
N GLN A 7 4.77 -6.08 -11.56
CA GLN A 7 3.79 -5.96 -10.47
C GLN A 7 3.79 -4.55 -9.84
N VAL A 8 4.98 -3.96 -9.63
CA VAL A 8 5.11 -2.59 -9.08
C VAL A 8 4.64 -1.53 -10.08
N THR A 9 4.85 -1.74 -11.38
CA THR A 9 4.40 -0.83 -12.44
C THR A 9 2.89 -0.85 -12.64
N GLU A 10 2.25 -2.02 -12.52
CA GLU A 10 0.80 -2.18 -12.69
C GLU A 10 0.00 -1.85 -11.40
N ALA A 11 0.63 -1.93 -10.24
CA ALA A 11 -0.04 -1.73 -8.95
C ALA A 11 -0.79 -0.40 -8.82
N PRO A 12 -0.28 0.77 -9.27
CA PRO A 12 -1.02 2.03 -9.17
C PRO A 12 -2.39 1.98 -9.84
N GLN A 13 -2.48 1.36 -11.01
CA GLN A 13 -3.74 1.22 -11.72
C GLN A 13 -4.70 0.28 -10.97
N LYS A 14 -4.21 -0.86 -10.48
CA LYS A 14 -5.01 -1.80 -9.68
C LYS A 14 -5.50 -1.19 -8.37
N ILE A 15 -4.67 -0.38 -7.71
CA ILE A 15 -5.04 0.39 -6.51
C ILE A 15 -6.15 1.38 -6.84
N GLN A 16 -6.01 2.15 -7.93
CA GLN A 16 -7.03 3.10 -8.35
C GLN A 16 -8.36 2.41 -8.65
N GLU A 17 -8.35 1.31 -9.40
CA GLU A 17 -9.55 0.53 -9.73
C GLU A 17 -10.25 0.00 -8.47
N ALA A 18 -9.49 -0.50 -7.49
CA ALA A 18 -10.04 -0.94 -6.20
C ALA A 18 -10.59 0.23 -5.37
N GLU A 19 -9.91 1.38 -5.34
CA GLU A 19 -10.39 2.59 -4.63
C GLU A 19 -11.70 3.11 -5.23
N LEU A 20 -11.85 3.07 -6.56
CA LEU A 20 -13.09 3.44 -7.24
C LEU A 20 -14.27 2.52 -6.85
N LYS A 21 -14.04 1.22 -6.71
CA LYS A 21 -15.07 0.28 -6.24
C LYS A 21 -15.49 0.54 -4.80
N VAL A 22 -14.54 0.84 -3.91
CA VAL A 22 -14.84 1.22 -2.52
C VAL A 22 -15.69 2.51 -2.50
N LEU A 23 -15.35 3.48 -3.35
CA LEU A 23 -16.10 4.72 -3.47
C LEU A 23 -17.52 4.49 -3.99
N GLU A 24 -17.69 3.63 -5.00
CA GLU A 24 -18.99 3.24 -5.53
C GLU A 24 -19.89 2.64 -4.44
N GLN A 25 -19.39 1.66 -3.68
CA GLN A 25 -20.15 1.07 -2.56
C GLN A 25 -20.47 2.10 -1.48
N THR A 26 -19.56 3.05 -1.22
CA THR A 26 -19.81 4.15 -0.27
C THR A 26 -20.96 5.04 -0.74
N GLY A 27 -21.07 5.30 -2.04
CA GLY A 27 -22.20 6.02 -2.62
C GLY A 27 -23.53 5.26 -2.44
N VAL A 28 -23.54 3.96 -2.74
CA VAL A 28 -24.73 3.10 -2.55
C VAL A 28 -25.19 3.10 -1.09
N ILE A 29 -24.26 2.96 -0.15
CA ILE A 29 -24.53 3.00 1.30
C ILE A 29 -25.17 4.35 1.71
N ALA A 30 -24.62 5.46 1.21
CA ALA A 30 -25.11 6.78 1.54
C ALA A 30 -26.54 7.01 1.02
N GLU A 31 -26.83 6.60 -0.21
CA GLU A 31 -28.16 6.75 -0.79
C GLU A 31 -29.18 5.83 -0.10
N ALA A 32 -28.83 4.56 0.19
CA ALA A 32 -29.70 3.65 0.92
C ALA A 32 -30.06 4.22 2.30
N LYS A 33 -29.07 4.72 3.06
CA LYS A 33 -29.29 5.36 4.38
C LYS A 33 -30.20 6.59 4.28
N LYS A 34 -30.04 7.39 3.22
CA LYS A 34 -30.87 8.57 2.98
C LYS A 34 -32.32 8.19 2.68
N ILE A 35 -32.56 7.20 1.81
CA ILE A 35 -33.90 6.71 1.49
C ILE A 35 -34.55 6.12 2.75
N MET A 36 -33.86 5.24 3.49
CA MET A 36 -34.36 4.65 4.73
C MET A 36 -34.74 5.71 5.77
N ASN A 37 -33.92 6.75 5.93
CA ASN A 37 -34.21 7.85 6.85
C ASN A 37 -35.46 8.64 6.41
N SER A 38 -35.62 8.86 5.10
CA SER A 38 -36.82 9.49 4.55
C SER A 38 -38.07 8.67 4.85
N ILE A 39 -38.05 7.36 4.57
CA ILE A 39 -39.17 6.44 4.83
C ILE A 39 -39.48 6.39 6.33
N SER A 40 -38.46 6.29 7.18
CA SER A 40 -38.61 6.26 8.64
C SER A 40 -39.29 7.53 9.17
N LYS A 41 -38.85 8.71 8.71
CA LYS A 41 -39.45 9.99 9.10
C LYS A 41 -40.89 10.11 8.63
N THR A 42 -41.19 9.76 7.38
CA THR A 42 -42.56 9.78 6.86
C THR A 42 -43.46 8.85 7.66
N THR A 43 -43.00 7.62 7.91
CA THR A 43 -43.75 6.63 8.69
C THR A 43 -44.01 7.11 10.12
N TYR A 44 -43.03 7.75 10.76
CA TYR A 44 -43.21 8.34 12.08
C TYR A 44 -44.23 9.48 12.08
N CYS A 45 -44.17 10.38 11.10
CA CYS A 45 -45.15 11.45 10.93
C CYS A 45 -46.57 10.90 10.70
N ASP A 46 -46.71 9.84 9.91
CA ASP A 46 -48.00 9.20 9.64
C ASP A 46 -48.59 8.59 10.92
N VAL A 47 -47.78 7.84 11.68
CA VAL A 47 -48.15 7.30 12.99
C VAL A 47 -48.53 8.41 13.97
N ALA A 48 -47.76 9.51 14.01
CA ALA A 48 -48.06 10.65 14.87
C ALA A 48 -49.32 11.41 14.43
N SER A 49 -49.67 11.34 13.16
CA SER A 49 -50.81 12.05 12.57
C SER A 49 -52.13 11.30 12.75
N GLU A 50 -52.06 9.97 12.92
CA GLU A 50 -53.19 9.05 13.00
C GLU A 50 -54.18 9.39 14.12
N VAL A 51 -55.46 9.45 13.76
CA VAL A 51 -56.58 9.71 14.66
C VAL A 51 -57.61 8.59 14.58
N ASP A 52 -58.29 8.34 15.70
CA ASP A 52 -59.41 7.42 15.79
C ASP A 52 -60.70 8.02 15.19
N GLU A 53 -61.79 7.25 15.21
CA GLU A 53 -63.12 7.68 14.73
C GLU A 53 -63.67 8.91 15.48
N ASN A 54 -63.13 9.21 16.68
CA ASN A 54 -63.49 10.37 17.49
C ASN A 54 -62.56 11.56 17.27
N GLY A 55 -61.61 11.48 16.33
CA GLY A 55 -60.63 12.52 16.03
C GLY A 55 -59.49 12.65 17.06
N LYS A 56 -59.37 11.71 18.01
CA LYS A 56 -58.28 11.68 19.00
C LYS A 56 -57.10 10.91 18.46
N LYS A 57 -55.89 11.29 18.85
CA LYS A 57 -54.66 10.59 18.45
C LYS A 57 -54.69 9.12 18.90
N VAL A 58 -54.46 8.21 17.96
CA VAL A 58 -54.38 6.76 18.24
C VAL A 58 -53.19 6.46 19.17
N TYR A 59 -52.04 7.11 18.94
CA TYR A 59 -50.83 6.93 19.73
C TYR A 59 -50.48 8.23 20.46
N THR A 60 -50.89 8.31 21.73
CA THR A 60 -50.83 9.53 22.55
C THR A 60 -49.43 9.83 23.08
N ASN A 61 -48.64 8.82 23.47
CA ASN A 61 -47.27 9.00 23.97
C ASN A 61 -46.21 8.74 22.89
N ALA A 62 -44.97 9.16 23.15
CA ALA A 62 -43.86 9.01 22.20
C ALA A 62 -43.44 7.55 22.00
N GLU A 63 -43.37 6.77 23.06
CA GLU A 63 -42.96 5.35 23.03
C GLU A 63 -43.90 4.49 22.17
N ALA A 64 -45.22 4.70 22.26
CA ALA A 64 -46.19 3.99 21.44
C ALA A 64 -46.08 4.37 19.96
N ARG A 65 -45.75 5.63 19.67
CA ARG A 65 -45.47 6.05 18.28
C ARG A 65 -44.22 5.37 17.75
N GLU A 66 -43.14 5.38 18.51
CA GLU A 66 -41.88 4.74 18.13
C GLU A 66 -42.05 3.24 17.88
N TYR A 67 -42.69 2.54 18.82
CA TYR A 67 -42.99 1.11 18.69
C TYR A 67 -43.81 0.81 17.43
N ARG A 68 -44.85 1.61 17.16
CA ARG A 68 -45.68 1.40 15.97
C ARG A 68 -44.96 1.74 14.67
N THR A 69 -44.11 2.76 14.68
CA THR A 69 -43.25 3.10 13.53
C THR A 69 -42.35 1.92 13.19
N VAL A 70 -41.68 1.31 14.18
CA VAL A 70 -40.84 0.11 13.96
C VAL A 70 -41.66 -1.01 13.31
N GLN A 71 -42.82 -1.35 13.87
CA GLN A 71 -43.69 -2.39 13.29
C GLN A 71 -44.10 -2.09 11.84
N ARG A 72 -44.37 -0.82 11.51
CA ARG A 72 -44.70 -0.43 10.13
C ARG A 72 -43.51 -0.54 9.19
N LEU A 73 -42.31 -0.21 9.67
CA LEU A 73 -41.08 -0.31 8.88
C LEU A 73 -40.67 -1.78 8.62
N GLU A 74 -40.94 -2.68 9.56
CA GLU A 74 -40.76 -4.14 9.38
C GLU A 74 -41.63 -4.70 8.25
N LEU A 75 -42.81 -4.10 8.04
CA LEU A 75 -43.74 -4.49 6.97
C LEU A 75 -43.58 -3.66 5.69
N ASN A 76 -42.75 -2.63 5.71
CA ASN A 76 -42.54 -1.76 4.57
C ASN A 76 -41.51 -2.42 3.61
N GLU A 77 -42.01 -2.94 2.49
CA GLU A 77 -41.18 -3.65 1.51
C GLU A 77 -40.01 -2.81 0.98
N GLU A 78 -40.23 -1.51 0.75
CA GLU A 78 -39.17 -0.61 0.26
C GLU A 78 -38.08 -0.41 1.32
N TYR A 79 -38.46 -0.19 2.59
CA TYR A 79 -37.51 -0.07 3.69
C TYR A 79 -36.69 -1.35 3.87
N GLN A 80 -37.35 -2.51 3.88
CA GLN A 80 -36.70 -3.82 4.00
C GLN A 80 -35.77 -4.11 2.80
N GLN A 81 -36.15 -3.68 1.60
CA GLN A 81 -35.29 -3.80 0.42
C GLN A 81 -34.04 -2.92 0.55
N GLN A 82 -34.17 -1.68 1.03
CA GLN A 82 -33.03 -0.80 1.28
C GLN A 82 -32.12 -1.31 2.39
N GLU A 83 -32.67 -1.94 3.44
CA GLU A 83 -31.89 -2.58 4.50
C GLU A 83 -31.02 -3.72 3.95
N LYS A 84 -31.57 -4.56 3.07
CA LYS A 84 -30.80 -5.59 2.36
C LYS A 84 -29.72 -4.99 1.47
N THR A 85 -30.06 -3.98 0.66
CA THR A 85 -29.10 -3.28 -0.19
C THR A 85 -27.96 -2.66 0.63
N LEU A 86 -28.29 -2.07 1.78
CA LEU A 86 -27.30 -1.51 2.70
C LEU A 86 -26.35 -2.61 3.21
N SER A 87 -26.90 -3.71 3.72
CA SER A 87 -26.11 -4.83 4.24
C SER A 87 -25.20 -5.44 3.17
N GLU A 88 -25.70 -5.63 1.95
CA GLU A 88 -24.92 -6.15 0.83
C GLU A 88 -23.81 -5.19 0.40
N ALA A 89 -24.10 -3.89 0.36
CA ALA A 89 -23.12 -2.87 0.00
C ALA A 89 -22.03 -2.72 1.07
N GLU A 90 -22.38 -2.78 2.36
CA GLU A 90 -21.41 -2.77 3.47
C GLU A 90 -20.51 -4.01 3.45
N TYR A 91 -21.06 -5.18 3.13
CA TYR A 91 -20.29 -6.39 2.94
C TYR A 91 -19.33 -6.29 1.76
N LYS A 92 -19.83 -5.88 0.58
CA LYS A 92 -19.00 -5.69 -0.63
C LYS A 92 -17.91 -4.65 -0.40
N LYS A 93 -18.24 -3.53 0.24
CA LYS A 93 -17.26 -2.50 0.61
C LYS A 93 -16.13 -3.09 1.45
N SER A 94 -16.48 -3.87 2.48
CA SER A 94 -15.49 -4.50 3.36
C SER A 94 -14.57 -5.45 2.59
N GLN A 95 -15.12 -6.23 1.65
CA GLN A 95 -14.33 -7.10 0.78
C GLN A 95 -13.35 -6.31 -0.12
N GLU A 96 -13.83 -5.23 -0.73
CA GLU A 96 -13.00 -4.37 -1.59
C GLU A 96 -11.91 -3.64 -0.77
N GLU A 97 -12.20 -3.21 0.46
CA GLU A 97 -11.22 -2.60 1.37
C GLU A 97 -10.12 -3.58 1.77
N ILE A 98 -10.48 -4.83 2.10
CA ILE A 98 -9.52 -5.90 2.37
C ILE A 98 -8.65 -6.14 1.12
N GLY A 99 -9.26 -6.26 -0.05
CA GLY A 99 -8.55 -6.46 -1.32
C GLY A 99 -7.58 -5.31 -1.63
N LEU A 100 -8.02 -4.07 -1.46
CA LEU A 100 -7.20 -2.87 -1.61
C LEU A 100 -5.99 -2.89 -0.66
N GLN A 101 -6.20 -3.27 0.60
CA GLN A 101 -5.12 -3.35 1.58
C GLN A 101 -4.07 -4.38 1.17
N CYS A 102 -4.50 -5.57 0.74
CA CYS A 102 -3.61 -6.60 0.22
C CYS A 102 -2.75 -6.11 -0.96
N ILE A 103 -3.36 -5.37 -1.90
CA ILE A 103 -2.63 -4.81 -3.06
C ILE A 103 -1.60 -3.76 -2.59
N LYS A 104 -1.98 -2.89 -1.64
CA LYS A 104 -1.08 -1.86 -1.08
C LYS A 104 0.11 -2.49 -0.34
N ASP A 105 -0.14 -3.57 0.39
CA ASP A 105 0.90 -4.31 1.11
C ASP A 105 1.85 -5.03 0.14
N GLU A 106 1.30 -5.68 -0.88
CA GLU A 106 2.11 -6.33 -1.93
C GLU A 106 2.96 -5.30 -2.68
N TYR A 107 2.38 -4.17 -3.07
CA TYR A 107 3.11 -3.07 -3.72
C TYR A 107 4.26 -2.57 -2.84
N SER A 108 4.00 -2.32 -1.56
CA SER A 108 5.01 -1.82 -0.62
C SER A 108 6.15 -2.82 -0.42
N SER A 109 5.80 -4.11 -0.25
CA SER A 109 6.76 -5.21 -0.14
C SER A 109 7.62 -5.34 -1.39
N ASN A 110 7.02 -5.31 -2.57
CA ASN A 110 7.72 -5.45 -3.84
C ASN A 110 8.62 -4.24 -4.14
N ARG A 111 8.16 -3.02 -3.84
CA ARG A 111 8.99 -1.81 -3.92
C ARG A 111 10.21 -1.90 -3.01
N TYR A 112 10.05 -2.42 -1.80
CA TYR A 112 11.15 -2.62 -0.87
C TYR A 112 12.16 -3.66 -1.38
N LYS A 113 11.69 -4.78 -1.92
CA LYS A 113 12.56 -5.80 -2.55
C LYS A 113 13.40 -5.21 -3.68
N ILE A 114 12.80 -4.40 -4.57
CA ILE A 114 13.54 -3.73 -5.65
C ILE A 114 14.62 -2.82 -5.07
N ARG A 115 14.28 -1.99 -4.08
CA ARG A 115 15.26 -1.08 -3.44
C ARG A 115 16.44 -1.85 -2.84
N LEU A 116 16.19 -2.94 -2.11
CA LEU A 116 17.25 -3.77 -1.55
C LEU A 116 18.19 -4.35 -2.62
N GLN A 117 17.62 -4.81 -3.74
CA GLN A 117 18.44 -5.34 -4.83
C GLN A 117 19.24 -4.27 -5.55
N CYS A 118 18.67 -3.08 -5.77
CA CYS A 118 19.40 -1.95 -6.31
C CYS A 118 20.56 -1.57 -5.39
N ALA A 119 20.33 -1.48 -4.08
CA ALA A 119 21.37 -1.18 -3.10
C ALA A 119 22.50 -2.23 -3.14
N SER A 120 22.16 -3.53 -3.13
CA SER A 120 23.16 -4.61 -3.20
C SER A 120 23.96 -4.61 -4.51
N LYS A 121 23.33 -4.27 -5.64
CA LYS A 121 24.04 -4.14 -6.93
C LYS A 121 24.99 -2.94 -6.95
N ILE A 122 24.58 -1.82 -6.36
CA ILE A 122 25.41 -0.62 -6.24
C ILE A 122 26.62 -0.92 -5.35
N GLU A 123 26.41 -1.54 -4.20
CA GLU A 123 27.47 -1.93 -3.27
C GLU A 123 28.52 -2.82 -3.95
N LYS A 124 28.08 -3.89 -4.63
CA LYS A 124 28.99 -4.77 -5.40
C LYS A 124 29.72 -4.02 -6.52
N ALA A 125 29.04 -3.10 -7.20
CA ALA A 125 29.69 -2.28 -8.23
C ALA A 125 30.76 -1.35 -7.63
N SER A 126 30.50 -0.78 -6.45
CA SER A 126 31.46 0.04 -5.71
C SER A 126 32.67 -0.76 -5.24
N GLU A 127 32.47 -1.97 -4.70
CA GLU A 127 33.55 -2.89 -4.32
C GLU A 127 34.43 -3.25 -5.52
N ASN A 128 33.80 -3.64 -6.63
CA ASN A 128 34.52 -3.98 -7.87
C ASN A 128 35.29 -2.78 -8.43
N PHE A 129 34.73 -1.57 -8.33
CA PHE A 129 35.39 -0.35 -8.75
C PHE A 129 36.63 -0.05 -7.89
N LEU A 130 36.52 -0.17 -6.57
CA LEU A 130 37.66 0.01 -5.65
C LEU A 130 38.76 -1.02 -5.91
N ALA A 131 38.41 -2.29 -6.12
CA ALA A 131 39.37 -3.32 -6.49
C ALA A 131 40.07 -3.00 -7.82
N GLY A 132 39.32 -2.53 -8.83
CA GLY A 132 39.89 -2.05 -10.09
C GLY A 132 40.88 -0.89 -9.92
N MET A 133 40.55 0.08 -9.07
CA MET A 133 41.45 1.19 -8.75
C MET A 133 42.74 0.73 -8.05
N GLN A 134 42.66 -0.26 -7.15
CA GLN A 134 43.84 -0.83 -6.51
C GLN A 134 44.75 -1.55 -7.51
N ILE A 135 44.16 -2.28 -8.48
CA ILE A 135 44.92 -2.92 -9.57
C ILE A 135 45.65 -1.86 -10.40
N LEU A 136 44.97 -0.77 -10.78
CA LEU A 136 45.57 0.32 -11.54
C LEU A 136 46.74 0.97 -10.79
N ALA A 137 46.56 1.24 -9.48
CA ALA A 137 47.63 1.78 -8.64
C ALA A 137 48.83 0.82 -8.53
N GLY A 138 48.58 -0.50 -8.44
CA GLY A 138 49.62 -1.52 -8.44
C GLY A 138 50.40 -1.57 -9.76
N LEU A 139 49.69 -1.47 -10.89
CA LEU A 139 50.31 -1.42 -12.22
C LEU A 139 51.14 -0.15 -12.42
N ASP A 140 50.65 1.01 -11.99
CA ASP A 140 51.38 2.28 -12.05
C ASP A 140 52.69 2.22 -11.26
N LYS A 141 52.66 1.59 -10.07
CA LYS A 141 53.87 1.34 -9.27
C LYS A 141 54.87 0.43 -9.99
N LEU A 142 54.41 -0.65 -10.62
CA LEU A 142 55.27 -1.55 -11.39
C LEU A 142 55.90 -0.86 -12.59
N ILE A 143 55.11 -0.07 -13.34
CA ILE A 143 55.62 0.71 -14.48
C ILE A 143 56.66 1.72 -13.99
N SER A 144 56.38 2.44 -12.91
CA SER A 144 57.33 3.39 -12.31
C SER A 144 58.65 2.72 -11.89
N GLN A 145 58.59 1.50 -11.34
CA GLN A 145 59.78 0.72 -10.98
C GLN A 145 60.57 0.22 -12.21
N LEU A 146 59.90 -0.09 -13.31
CA LEU A 146 60.53 -0.51 -14.56
C LEU A 146 61.14 0.67 -15.33
N SER A 147 60.49 1.84 -15.27
CA SER A 147 60.95 3.06 -15.95
C SER A 147 62.10 3.77 -15.20
N ASN A 148 62.19 3.60 -13.89
CA ASN A 148 63.34 4.03 -13.08
C ASN A 148 64.05 2.79 -12.55
N PRO A 149 64.95 2.15 -13.32
CA PRO A 149 65.81 1.12 -12.76
C PRO A 149 66.53 1.74 -11.57
N SER A 150 66.35 1.14 -10.39
CA SER A 150 67.09 1.53 -9.19
C SER A 150 68.57 1.68 -9.57
N PRO A 151 69.25 2.78 -9.21
CA PRO A 151 70.67 2.91 -9.49
C PRO A 151 71.31 1.68 -8.89
N GLY A 152 71.92 0.87 -9.76
CA GLY A 152 72.37 -0.47 -9.43
C GLY A 152 73.08 -0.46 -8.08
N THR A 153 72.75 -1.43 -7.23
CA THR A 153 73.61 -1.84 -6.14
C THR A 153 75.05 -1.80 -6.67
N GLN A 154 75.80 -0.79 -6.27
CA GLN A 154 77.24 -0.80 -6.48
C GLN A 154 77.70 -2.01 -5.68
N VAL A 155 77.98 -3.10 -6.40
CA VAL A 155 78.84 -4.15 -5.89
C VAL A 155 80.17 -3.45 -5.69
N THR A 156 80.39 -2.91 -4.50
CA THR A 156 81.74 -2.68 -4.01
C THR A 156 82.37 -4.06 -3.92
N GLN A 157 83.11 -4.43 -4.96
CA GLN A 157 84.15 -5.44 -4.87
C GLN A 157 85.17 -4.93 -3.86
N GLU A 158 84.93 -5.17 -2.57
CA GLU A 158 86.02 -5.27 -1.62
C GLU A 158 86.72 -6.59 -1.92
N MET A 159 87.81 -6.48 -2.68
CA MET A 159 88.78 -7.54 -2.86
C MET A 159 89.38 -7.85 -1.48
N PRO A 160 89.30 -9.09 -0.96
CA PRO A 160 89.94 -9.42 0.31
C PRO A 160 91.46 -9.24 0.19
N PRO A 161 92.13 -8.66 1.21
CA PRO A 161 93.58 -8.55 1.21
C PRO A 161 94.18 -9.92 1.51
N ASP A 162 95.21 -10.30 0.73
CA ASP A 162 96.42 -11.06 1.14
C ASP A 162 97.10 -11.63 -0.12
N CYS A 163 98.21 -11.02 -0.61
CA CYS A 163 99.64 -11.35 -0.36
C CYS A 163 100.15 -12.63 -1.09
N PRO A 164 101.46 -12.79 -1.43
CA PRO A 164 102.58 -11.84 -1.58
C PRO A 164 103.46 -12.06 -2.87
N TRP A 165 104.53 -11.26 -2.97
CA TRP A 165 105.66 -11.17 -3.94
C TRP A 165 105.56 -10.08 -5.01
#